data_AF-A0A7W0ZA46-F1
#
_entry.id   AF-A0A7W0ZA46-F1
#
_cell.length_a   1.000
_cell.length_b   1.000
_cell.length_c   1.000
_cell.angle_alpha   90.00
_cell.angle_beta   90.00
_cell.angle_gamma   90.00
#
_symmetry.space_group_name_H-M   'P 1'
#
loop_
_entity.id
_entity.type
_entity.pdbx_description
1 polymer ?
#
loop_
_entity_poly.entity_id
_entity_poly.type
_entity_poly.pdbx_seq_one_letter_code
_entity_poly.pdbx_strand_id
1 'polypeptide(L)'
;MSLDDFGTWDPGPLEPGERLFIDTGEHRDMAAIDYSLTEDRYVVSYREAGDVLTTHVTQGRMSDLLVFPILFAYRHWLELELKALIALGQRWRGEDIKPMHTHKLEALWPLARAAIEAAFPEDPADLDTVGSIVDELVAVDPESMSFRYAHDRNGQVNLPAGLERVNVGHIAAVMLQVGILLDGAADGMADMLANADDFGP
;
A
#
# COMPACT_ATOMS: atom_id res chain seq x y z
N MET A 1 -13.73 16.33 5.29
CA MET A 1 -13.65 17.77 4.94
C MET A 1 -14.37 17.90 3.59
N SER A 2 -15.52 18.58 3.53
CA SER A 2 -16.34 18.57 2.29
C SER A 2 -15.63 19.35 1.18
N LEU A 3 -16.10 19.28 -0.08
CA LEU A 3 -15.60 20.16 -1.16
C LEU A 3 -15.58 21.66 -0.77
N ASP A 4 -16.38 22.05 0.23
CA ASP A 4 -16.44 23.40 0.78
C ASP A 4 -15.26 23.76 1.72
N ASP A 5 -14.47 22.77 2.18
CA ASP A 5 -13.36 22.98 3.12
C ASP A 5 -11.99 23.18 2.45
N PHE A 6 -11.87 23.06 1.12
CA PHE A 6 -10.66 23.49 0.39
C PHE A 6 -10.50 25.02 0.38
N GLY A 7 -11.45 25.75 1.00
CA GLY A 7 -11.51 27.20 0.96
C GLY A 7 -11.77 27.68 -0.46
N THR A 8 -11.86 28.99 -0.62
CA THR A 8 -11.90 29.67 -1.93
C THR A 8 -10.53 29.59 -2.63
N TRP A 9 -9.91 28.41 -2.67
CA TRP A 9 -8.65 28.20 -3.35
C TRP A 9 -8.88 28.33 -4.85
N ASP A 10 -8.52 29.50 -5.37
CA ASP A 10 -8.53 29.84 -6.78
C ASP A 10 -7.06 29.98 -7.22
N PRO A 11 -6.51 29.01 -7.96
CA PRO A 11 -5.13 29.08 -8.44
C PRO A 11 -4.92 30.16 -9.52
N GLY A 12 -6.00 30.79 -10.02
CA GLY A 12 -5.93 31.67 -11.18
C GLY A 12 -5.78 30.89 -12.50
N PRO A 13 -5.68 31.59 -13.64
CA PRO A 13 -5.47 30.95 -14.93
C PRO A 13 -4.04 30.39 -15.08
N LEU A 14 -3.89 29.34 -15.88
CA LEU A 14 -2.59 28.81 -16.30
C LEU A 14 -1.86 29.81 -17.21
N GLU A 15 -0.73 30.35 -16.75
CA GLU A 15 0.05 31.35 -17.47
C GLU A 15 1.16 30.76 -18.37
N PRO A 16 1.51 31.43 -19.50
CA PRO A 16 2.65 31.04 -20.32
C PRO A 16 3.97 31.04 -19.54
N GLY A 17 4.66 29.90 -19.53
CA GLY A 17 5.94 29.73 -18.84
C GLY A 17 5.83 29.13 -17.43
N GLU A 18 4.62 28.83 -16.95
CA GLU A 18 4.42 28.07 -15.72
C GLU A 18 5.10 26.70 -15.73
N ARG A 19 5.46 26.24 -14.52
CA ARG A 19 6.20 25.00 -14.28
C ARG A 19 5.53 24.21 -13.17
N LEU A 20 5.24 22.93 -13.43
CA LEU A 20 4.66 22.01 -12.43
C LEU A 20 5.62 21.73 -11.27
N PHE A 21 6.90 21.57 -11.57
CA PHE A 21 7.94 21.26 -10.58
C PHE A 21 8.83 22.49 -10.37
N ILE A 22 8.59 23.18 -9.25
CA ILE A 22 9.40 24.29 -8.74
C ILE A 22 9.98 23.89 -7.38
N ASP A 23 11.16 24.40 -7.04
CA ASP A 23 11.88 24.14 -5.80
C ASP A 23 11.90 25.36 -4.86
N THR A 24 10.95 26.29 -5.07
CA THR A 24 10.81 27.55 -4.32
C THR A 24 9.37 27.73 -3.87
N GLY A 25 9.16 28.35 -2.71
CA GLY A 25 7.82 28.55 -2.13
C GLY A 25 7.84 28.71 -0.61
N GLU A 26 6.66 28.72 0.00
CA GLU A 26 6.53 28.66 1.46
C GLU A 26 6.94 27.27 1.97
N HIS A 27 7.76 27.21 3.03
CA HIS A 27 8.29 25.94 3.54
C HIS A 27 7.21 24.89 3.87
N ARG A 28 6.01 25.31 4.29
CA ARG A 28 4.90 24.39 4.61
C ARG A 28 4.32 23.68 3.39
N ASP A 29 4.49 24.25 2.20
CA ASP A 29 3.98 23.71 0.92
C ASP A 29 5.06 22.93 0.17
N MET A 30 6.31 22.96 0.65
CA MET A 30 7.44 22.27 0.06
C MET A 30 7.54 20.85 0.63
N ALA A 31 7.49 19.85 -0.25
CA ALA A 31 7.80 18.45 0.08
C ALA A 31 9.23 18.11 -0.36
N ALA A 32 9.97 17.38 0.47
CA ALA A 32 11.27 16.84 0.09
C ALA A 32 11.08 15.52 -0.67
N ILE A 33 11.64 15.45 -1.88
CA ILE A 33 11.77 14.17 -2.60
C ILE A 33 12.96 13.44 -2.02
N ASP A 34 12.72 12.26 -1.46
CA ASP A 34 13.79 11.44 -0.92
C ASP A 34 14.51 10.68 -2.03
N TYR A 35 15.75 11.10 -2.30
CA TYR A 35 16.63 10.44 -3.28
C TYR A 35 17.38 9.23 -2.72
N SER A 36 17.27 8.93 -1.42
CA SER A 36 17.72 7.63 -0.91
C SER A 36 16.86 6.47 -1.44
N LEU A 37 15.65 6.78 -1.96
CA LEU A 37 14.73 5.85 -2.62
C LEU A 37 14.47 4.58 -1.80
N THR A 38 14.42 4.71 -0.48
CA THR A 38 14.21 3.55 0.38
C THR A 38 12.78 3.05 0.23
N GLU A 39 12.63 1.74 0.00
CA GLU A 39 11.33 1.12 -0.30
C GLU A 39 10.34 1.27 0.85
N ASP A 40 10.83 1.31 2.09
CA ASP A 40 10.05 1.53 3.33
C ASP A 40 9.23 2.83 3.30
N ARG A 41 9.80 3.92 2.79
CA ARG A 41 9.09 5.21 2.70
C ARG A 41 7.97 5.15 1.69
N TYR A 42 8.18 4.46 0.55
CA TYR A 42 7.13 4.26 -0.43
C TYR A 42 6.00 3.40 0.15
N VAL A 43 6.32 2.27 0.78
CA VAL A 43 5.36 1.42 1.50
C VAL A 43 4.50 2.27 2.45
N VAL A 44 5.13 2.93 3.43
CA VAL A 44 4.42 3.69 4.46
C VAL A 44 3.61 4.84 3.87
N SER A 45 4.13 5.52 2.84
CA SER A 45 3.43 6.65 2.21
C SER A 45 2.06 6.27 1.62
N TYR A 46 1.93 5.08 1.04
CA TYR A 46 0.66 4.63 0.47
C TYR A 46 -0.33 4.18 1.54
N ARG A 47 0.14 3.58 2.65
CA ARG A 47 -0.72 3.30 3.80
C ARG A 47 -1.25 4.60 4.41
N GLU A 48 -0.36 5.54 4.68
CA GLU A 48 -0.69 6.84 5.25
C GLU A 48 -1.67 7.61 4.37
N ALA A 49 -1.49 7.57 3.04
CA ALA A 49 -2.44 8.17 2.10
C ALA A 49 -3.84 7.53 2.23
N GLY A 50 -3.93 6.21 2.34
CA GLY A 50 -5.19 5.51 2.60
C GLY A 50 -5.84 5.92 3.91
N ASP A 51 -5.06 6.02 4.98
CA ASP A 51 -5.53 6.37 6.33
C ASP A 51 -6.01 7.82 6.41
N VAL A 52 -5.26 8.77 5.84
CA VAL A 52 -5.62 10.19 5.77
C VAL A 52 -6.91 10.38 4.98
N LEU A 53 -7.01 9.77 3.79
CA LEU A 53 -8.21 9.85 2.97
C LEU A 53 -9.42 9.20 3.66
N THR A 54 -9.22 8.05 4.32
CA THR A 54 -10.30 7.36 5.04
C THR A 54 -10.77 8.17 6.25
N THR A 55 -9.85 8.71 7.03
CA THR A 55 -10.16 9.60 8.17
C THR A 55 -10.97 10.79 7.69
N HIS A 56 -10.56 11.39 6.58
CA HIS A 56 -11.23 12.53 5.99
C HIS A 56 -12.68 12.22 5.57
N VAL A 57 -12.94 11.08 4.93
CA VAL A 57 -14.30 10.71 4.47
C VAL A 57 -15.18 10.19 5.59
N THR A 58 -14.62 9.52 6.61
CA THR A 58 -15.39 9.03 7.77
C THR A 58 -15.82 10.16 8.69
N GLN A 59 -15.07 11.27 8.73
CA GLN A 59 -15.42 12.49 9.46
C GLN A 59 -16.26 13.48 8.65
N GLY A 60 -16.55 13.19 7.38
CA GLY A 60 -17.19 14.13 6.47
C GLY A 60 -18.13 13.48 5.46
N ARG A 61 -18.32 14.17 4.33
CA ARG A 61 -18.97 13.64 3.13
C ARG A 61 -17.88 13.55 2.05
N MET A 62 -18.07 12.73 1.00
CA MET A 62 -17.17 12.41 -0.13
C MET A 62 -16.63 10.97 -0.18
N SER A 63 -17.18 10.04 0.61
CA SER A 63 -16.85 8.61 0.53
C SER A 63 -16.91 8.07 -0.90
N ASP A 64 -17.94 8.44 -1.65
CA ASP A 64 -18.22 7.86 -2.97
C ASP A 64 -17.21 8.31 -4.04
N LEU A 65 -16.64 9.51 -3.89
CA LEU A 65 -15.60 10.01 -4.80
C LEU A 65 -14.22 9.41 -4.47
N LEU A 66 -13.92 9.30 -3.17
CA LEU A 66 -12.59 8.89 -2.70
C LEU A 66 -12.46 7.39 -2.47
N VAL A 67 -13.52 6.59 -2.64
CA VAL A 67 -13.48 5.13 -2.46
C VAL A 67 -12.41 4.47 -3.32
N PHE A 68 -12.30 4.82 -4.61
CA PHE A 68 -11.34 4.23 -5.52
C PHE A 68 -9.88 4.56 -5.16
N PRO A 69 -9.47 5.83 -4.93
CA PRO A 69 -8.11 6.12 -4.50
C PRO A 69 -7.78 5.54 -3.11
N ILE A 70 -8.74 5.46 -2.17
CA ILE A 70 -8.54 4.79 -0.87
C ILE A 70 -8.21 3.31 -1.07
N LEU A 71 -9.04 2.60 -1.84
CA LEU A 71 -8.84 1.18 -2.14
C LEU A 71 -7.51 0.94 -2.86
N PHE A 72 -7.17 1.78 -3.84
CA PHE A 72 -5.89 1.68 -4.54
C PHE A 72 -4.70 1.92 -3.62
N ALA A 73 -4.76 2.92 -2.72
CA ALA A 73 -3.69 3.23 -1.80
C ALA A 73 -3.37 2.04 -0.88
N TYR A 74 -4.39 1.46 -0.24
CA TYR A 74 -4.22 0.25 0.58
C TYR A 74 -3.75 -0.95 -0.23
N ARG A 75 -4.32 -1.19 -1.41
CA ARG A 75 -3.93 -2.30 -2.28
C ARG A 75 -2.47 -2.15 -2.75
N HIS A 76 -2.01 -0.94 -3.02
CA HIS A 76 -0.63 -0.70 -3.45
C HIS A 76 0.36 -0.77 -2.28
N TRP A 77 0.00 -0.24 -1.11
CA TRP A 77 0.76 -0.46 0.13
C TRP A 77 1.00 -1.96 0.35
N LEU A 78 -0.07 -2.77 0.34
CA LEU A 78 0.03 -4.22 0.53
C LEU A 78 0.96 -4.87 -0.51
N GLU A 79 0.86 -4.48 -1.79
CA GLU A 79 1.79 -4.99 -2.81
C GLU A 79 3.26 -4.71 -2.45
N LEU A 80 3.58 -3.48 -2.06
CA LEU A 80 4.95 -3.10 -1.72
C LEU A 80 5.43 -3.79 -0.44
N GLU A 81 4.57 -3.90 0.57
CA GLU A 81 4.87 -4.61 1.82
C GLU A 81 5.21 -6.08 1.57
N LEU A 82 4.39 -6.78 0.77
CA LEU A 82 4.65 -8.17 0.40
C LEU A 82 5.98 -8.31 -0.34
N LYS A 83 6.34 -7.36 -1.21
CA LYS A 83 7.63 -7.37 -1.91
C LYS A 83 8.81 -7.16 -0.96
N ALA A 84 8.67 -6.26 0.02
CA ALA A 84 9.68 -6.04 1.05
C ALA A 84 9.91 -7.31 1.90
N LEU A 85 8.84 -7.97 2.34
CA LEU A 85 8.92 -9.26 3.06
C LEU A 85 9.58 -10.36 2.24
N ILE A 86 9.29 -10.45 0.93
CA ILE A 86 9.96 -11.41 0.04
C ILE A 86 11.47 -11.13 -0.03
N ALA A 87 11.87 -9.86 -0.16
CA ALA A 87 13.27 -9.46 -0.19
C ALA A 87 13.99 -9.77 1.14
N LEU A 88 13.33 -9.52 2.28
CA LEU A 88 13.83 -9.93 3.59
C LEU A 88 14.00 -11.44 3.68
N GLY A 89 13.04 -12.22 3.19
CA GLY A 89 13.13 -13.68 3.13
C GLY A 89 14.29 -14.18 2.27
N GLN A 90 14.52 -13.57 1.10
CA GLN A 90 15.69 -13.87 0.25
C GLN A 90 16.99 -13.59 1.02
N ARG A 91 17.10 -12.43 1.68
CA ARG A 91 18.26 -12.07 2.49
C ARG A 91 18.48 -13.06 3.64
N TRP A 92 17.42 -13.44 4.34
CA TRP A 92 17.46 -14.42 5.44
C TRP A 92 17.96 -15.80 4.99
N ARG A 93 17.63 -16.21 3.77
CA ARG A 93 18.14 -17.45 3.15
C ARG A 93 19.56 -17.32 2.57
N GLY A 94 20.19 -16.15 2.66
CA GLY A 94 21.48 -15.88 2.04
C GLY A 94 21.44 -15.87 0.51
N GLU A 95 20.27 -15.61 -0.07
CA GLU A 95 20.06 -15.52 -1.52
C GLU A 95 20.33 -14.11 -2.04
N ASP A 96 20.70 -14.00 -3.32
CA ASP A 96 20.68 -12.72 -4.02
C ASP A 96 19.26 -12.14 -4.02
N ILE A 97 19.12 -10.89 -3.57
CA ILE A 97 17.83 -10.19 -3.56
C ILE A 97 17.40 -9.94 -5.02
N LYS A 98 16.26 -10.52 -5.40
CA LYS A 98 15.67 -10.40 -6.73
C LYS A 98 14.37 -9.61 -6.63
N PRO A 99 14.26 -8.46 -7.30
CA PRO A 99 13.06 -7.65 -7.27
C PRO A 99 11.88 -8.37 -7.92
N MET A 100 10.71 -8.23 -7.31
CA MET A 100 9.47 -8.79 -7.83
C MET A 100 8.79 -7.78 -8.76
N HIS A 101 8.74 -8.09 -10.06
CA HIS A 101 8.14 -7.22 -11.07
C HIS A 101 6.64 -7.41 -11.28
N THR A 102 6.04 -8.44 -10.68
CA THR A 102 4.59 -8.68 -10.76
C THR A 102 3.82 -7.75 -9.81
N HIS A 103 2.56 -7.47 -10.16
CA HIS A 103 1.59 -6.78 -9.31
C HIS A 103 0.56 -7.77 -8.72
N LYS A 104 0.64 -9.05 -9.08
CA LYS A 104 -0.39 -10.02 -8.73
C LYS A 104 -0.24 -10.47 -7.28
N LEU A 105 -1.18 -10.09 -6.41
CA LEU A 105 -1.13 -10.44 -4.99
C LEU A 105 -1.19 -11.97 -4.79
N GLU A 106 -1.95 -12.68 -5.64
CA GLU A 106 -2.00 -14.16 -5.69
C GLU A 106 -0.63 -14.82 -5.91
N ALA A 107 0.32 -14.11 -6.52
CA ALA A 107 1.68 -14.58 -6.72
C ALA A 107 2.65 -14.11 -5.62
N LEU A 108 2.39 -12.94 -5.03
CA LEU A 108 3.25 -12.35 -4.00
C LEU A 108 3.00 -12.95 -2.62
N TRP A 109 1.74 -13.13 -2.24
CA TRP A 109 1.37 -13.58 -0.90
C TRP A 109 1.98 -14.93 -0.51
N PRO A 110 1.94 -15.99 -1.33
CA PRO A 110 2.56 -17.27 -0.96
C PRO A 110 4.06 -17.17 -0.69
N LEU A 111 4.75 -16.28 -1.40
CA LEU A 111 6.19 -16.06 -1.23
C LEU A 111 6.50 -15.29 0.05
N ALA A 112 5.71 -14.24 0.33
CA ALA A 112 5.83 -13.47 1.57
C ALA A 112 5.49 -14.33 2.78
N ARG A 113 4.40 -15.10 2.73
CA ARG A 113 4.02 -16.07 3.77
C ARG A 113 5.14 -17.06 4.05
N ALA A 114 5.72 -17.66 3.01
CA ALA A 114 6.83 -18.59 3.18
C ALA A 114 8.08 -17.95 3.81
N ALA A 115 8.31 -16.65 3.56
CA ALA A 115 9.39 -15.91 4.21
C ALA A 115 9.12 -15.71 5.71
N ILE A 116 7.89 -15.34 6.08
CA ILE A 116 7.47 -15.17 7.47
C ILE A 116 7.53 -16.51 8.23
N GLU A 117 6.96 -17.58 7.66
CA GLU A 117 6.93 -18.91 8.29
C GLU A 117 8.33 -19.50 8.49
N ALA A 118 9.29 -19.16 7.63
CA ALA A 118 10.69 -19.58 7.80
C ALA A 118 11.35 -18.91 9.02
N ALA A 119 11.00 -17.65 9.31
CA ALA A 119 11.52 -16.91 10.46
C ALA A 119 10.74 -17.20 11.76
N PHE A 120 9.41 -17.42 11.66
CA PHE A 120 8.49 -17.57 12.78
C PHE A 120 7.57 -18.80 12.60
N PRO A 121 8.04 -20.02 12.88
CA PRO A 121 7.28 -21.24 12.60
C PRO A 121 6.12 -21.52 13.57
N GLU A 122 6.00 -20.79 14.69
CA GLU A 122 5.12 -21.17 15.79
C GLU A 122 3.71 -20.55 15.77
N ASP A 123 3.33 -19.72 14.78
CA ASP A 123 1.99 -19.09 14.76
C ASP A 123 1.40 -18.81 13.36
N PRO A 124 0.79 -19.83 12.69
CA PRO A 124 0.26 -19.66 11.33
C PRO A 124 -1.18 -19.12 11.26
N ALA A 125 -1.92 -19.07 12.37
CA ALA A 125 -3.37 -18.80 12.33
C ALA A 125 -3.70 -17.37 11.85
N ASP A 126 -2.88 -16.39 12.23
CA ASP A 126 -3.07 -15.04 11.75
C ASP A 126 -2.68 -14.90 10.27
N LEU A 127 -1.71 -15.68 9.78
CA LEU A 127 -1.35 -15.71 8.36
C LEU A 127 -2.46 -16.32 7.50
N ASP A 128 -3.20 -17.31 7.99
CA ASP A 128 -4.39 -17.81 7.29
C ASP A 128 -5.47 -16.73 7.14
N THR A 129 -5.62 -15.89 8.18
CA THR A 129 -6.54 -14.75 8.15
C THR A 129 -6.08 -13.69 7.15
N VAL A 130 -4.80 -13.32 7.16
CA VAL A 130 -4.22 -12.40 6.17
C VAL A 130 -4.39 -12.94 4.75
N GLY A 131 -4.16 -14.24 4.54
CA GLY A 131 -4.34 -14.88 3.24
C GLY A 131 -5.77 -14.79 2.73
N SER A 132 -6.76 -14.98 3.61
CA SER A 132 -8.18 -14.83 3.25
C SER A 132 -8.53 -13.40 2.82
N ILE A 133 -7.95 -12.38 3.47
CA ILE A 133 -8.11 -10.97 3.10
C ILE A 133 -7.44 -10.68 1.76
N VAL A 134 -6.25 -11.24 1.52
CA VAL A 134 -5.58 -11.14 0.21
C VAL A 134 -6.44 -11.76 -0.88
N ASP A 135 -7.01 -12.94 -0.65
CA ASP A 135 -7.87 -13.63 -1.62
C ASP A 135 -9.14 -12.82 -1.93
N GLU A 136 -9.75 -12.19 -0.92
CA GLU A 136 -10.87 -11.27 -1.12
C GLU A 136 -10.47 -10.08 -2.01
N LEU A 137 -9.30 -9.49 -1.75
CA LEU A 137 -8.80 -8.37 -2.55
C LEU A 137 -8.46 -8.79 -3.98
N VAL A 138 -7.86 -9.97 -4.18
CA VAL A 138 -7.58 -10.55 -5.51
C VAL A 138 -8.86 -10.77 -6.30
N ALA A 139 -9.94 -11.23 -5.66
CA ALA A 139 -11.23 -11.42 -6.33
C ALA A 139 -11.83 -10.12 -6.87
N VAL A 140 -11.48 -8.97 -6.30
CA VAL A 140 -11.95 -7.64 -6.71
C VAL A 140 -10.96 -6.94 -7.66
N ASP A 141 -9.65 -7.04 -7.39
CA ASP A 141 -8.58 -6.37 -8.11
C ASP A 141 -7.36 -7.27 -8.36
N PRO A 142 -7.44 -8.21 -9.30
CA PRO A 142 -6.38 -9.21 -9.52
C PRO A 142 -5.09 -8.59 -10.09
N GLU A 143 -5.18 -7.49 -10.84
CA GLU A 143 -4.06 -6.93 -11.62
C GLU A 143 -3.73 -5.48 -11.29
N SER A 144 -4.18 -4.93 -10.15
CA SER A 144 -3.98 -3.51 -9.79
C SER A 144 -4.78 -2.53 -10.67
N MET A 145 -5.82 -2.97 -11.37
CA MET A 145 -6.49 -2.15 -12.38
C MET A 145 -7.87 -1.68 -11.96
N SER A 146 -8.57 -2.45 -11.13
CA SER A 146 -10.00 -2.27 -10.85
C SER A 146 -10.32 -0.96 -10.16
N PHE A 147 -9.40 -0.46 -9.33
CA PHE A 147 -9.58 0.81 -8.61
C PHE A 147 -9.02 2.03 -9.35
N ARG A 148 -8.35 1.84 -10.49
CA ARG A 148 -7.75 2.94 -11.27
C ARG A 148 -8.49 3.23 -12.56
N TYR A 149 -9.08 2.20 -13.15
CA TYR A 149 -9.72 2.30 -14.45
C TYR A 149 -11.14 1.76 -14.35
N ALA A 150 -12.12 2.54 -14.79
CA ALA A 150 -13.51 2.08 -14.83
C ALA A 150 -13.70 0.89 -15.78
N HIS A 151 -12.94 0.86 -16.88
CA HIS A 151 -13.01 -0.16 -17.91
C HIS A 151 -11.64 -0.81 -18.19
N ASP A 152 -11.67 -2.08 -18.56
CA ASP A 152 -10.52 -2.83 -19.06
C ASP A 152 -10.16 -2.42 -20.50
N ARG A 153 -9.12 -3.05 -21.06
CA ARG A 153 -8.67 -2.79 -22.44
C ARG A 153 -9.68 -3.18 -23.52
N ASN A 154 -10.69 -3.98 -23.16
CA ASN A 154 -11.77 -4.41 -24.03
C ASN A 154 -13.06 -3.59 -23.85
N GLY A 155 -13.04 -2.59 -22.95
CA GLY A 155 -14.19 -1.75 -22.63
C GLY A 155 -15.15 -2.34 -21.58
N GLN A 156 -14.83 -3.49 -21.00
CA GLN A 156 -15.64 -4.11 -19.93
C GLN A 156 -15.36 -3.43 -18.59
N VAL A 157 -16.38 -3.34 -17.72
CA VAL A 157 -16.19 -2.78 -16.37
C VAL A 157 -15.20 -3.64 -15.59
N ASN A 158 -14.18 -3.04 -14.97
CA ASN A 158 -13.17 -3.81 -14.22
C ASN A 158 -13.72 -4.38 -12.91
N LEU A 159 -14.58 -3.64 -12.21
CA LEU A 159 -15.10 -4.08 -10.93
C LEU A 159 -16.10 -5.24 -11.10
N PRO A 160 -16.09 -6.22 -10.18
CA PRO A 160 -16.99 -7.35 -10.25
C PRO A 160 -18.46 -6.89 -10.11
N ALA A 161 -19.34 -7.54 -10.88
CA ALA A 161 -20.77 -7.30 -10.77
C ALA A 161 -21.27 -7.65 -9.35
N GLY A 162 -22.10 -6.78 -8.79
CA GLY A 162 -22.69 -6.96 -7.45
C GLY A 162 -21.91 -6.30 -6.30
N LEU A 163 -20.70 -5.79 -6.54
CA LEU A 163 -20.00 -4.94 -5.57
C LEU A 163 -20.56 -3.51 -5.61
N GLU A 164 -21.70 -3.32 -4.94
CA GLU A 164 -22.44 -2.03 -5.01
C GLU A 164 -21.97 -1.01 -3.98
N ARG A 165 -21.55 -1.46 -2.79
CA ARG A 165 -21.16 -0.62 -1.66
C ARG A 165 -20.08 -1.30 -0.84
N VAL A 166 -19.18 -0.48 -0.30
CA VAL A 166 -18.13 -0.91 0.64
C VAL A 166 -18.12 0.01 1.86
N ASN A 167 -17.68 -0.52 3.00
CA ASN A 167 -17.46 0.27 4.20
C ASN A 167 -15.98 0.65 4.30
N VAL A 168 -15.62 1.85 3.85
CA VAL A 168 -14.23 2.34 3.83
C VAL A 168 -13.60 2.38 5.23
N GLY A 169 -14.38 2.68 6.28
CA GLY A 169 -13.87 2.64 7.65
C GLY A 169 -13.56 1.23 8.13
N HIS A 170 -14.35 0.24 7.72
CA HIS A 170 -14.06 -1.16 8.00
C HIS A 170 -12.83 -1.65 7.23
N ILE A 171 -12.72 -1.30 5.94
CA ILE A 171 -11.54 -1.62 5.12
C ILE A 171 -10.28 -1.06 5.79
N ALA A 172 -10.27 0.21 6.17
CA ALA A 172 -9.11 0.81 6.86
C ALA A 172 -8.76 0.08 8.16
N ALA A 173 -9.76 -0.29 8.97
CA ALA A 173 -9.52 -1.03 10.20
C ALA A 173 -8.87 -2.41 9.93
N VAL A 174 -9.36 -3.14 8.93
CA VAL A 174 -8.79 -4.45 8.53
C VAL A 174 -7.38 -4.28 7.97
N MET A 175 -7.15 -3.30 7.09
CA MET A 175 -5.83 -3.04 6.51
C MET A 175 -4.81 -2.60 7.56
N LEU A 176 -5.22 -1.85 8.59
CA LEU A 176 -4.38 -1.53 9.73
C LEU A 176 -4.00 -2.78 10.54
N GLN A 177 -4.95 -3.69 10.76
CA GLN A 177 -4.68 -4.96 11.46
C GLN A 177 -3.70 -5.84 10.68
N VAL A 178 -3.89 -5.96 9.36
CA VAL A 178 -2.92 -6.62 8.46
C VAL A 178 -1.56 -5.94 8.58
N GLY A 179 -1.52 -4.60 8.58
CA GLY A 179 -0.28 -3.84 8.66
C GLY A 179 0.48 -4.06 9.94
N ILE A 180 -0.19 -4.03 11.10
CA ILE A 180 0.43 -4.32 12.40
C ILE A 180 1.13 -5.69 12.38
N LEU A 181 0.50 -6.69 11.75
CA LEU A 181 1.08 -8.03 11.68
C LEU A 181 2.27 -8.11 10.73
N LEU A 182 2.14 -7.57 9.52
CA LEU A 182 3.20 -7.60 8.51
C LEU A 182 4.41 -6.76 8.93
N ASP A 183 4.18 -5.56 9.47
CA ASP A 183 5.23 -4.70 10.05
C ASP A 183 5.97 -5.45 11.17
N GLY A 184 5.23 -6.10 12.08
CA GLY A 184 5.84 -6.88 13.17
C GLY A 184 6.70 -8.05 12.68
N ALA A 185 6.28 -8.72 11.61
CA ALA A 185 7.08 -9.77 10.97
C ALA A 185 8.32 -9.18 10.29
N ALA A 186 8.19 -8.08 9.55
CA ALA A 186 9.29 -7.41 8.87
C ALA A 186 10.35 -6.92 9.87
N ASP A 187 9.92 -6.22 10.93
CA ASP A 187 10.78 -5.73 12.01
C ASP A 187 11.51 -6.88 12.70
N GLY A 188 10.79 -7.93 13.08
CA GLY A 188 11.40 -9.09 13.73
C GLY A 188 12.41 -9.80 12.83
N MET A 189 12.13 -9.95 11.53
CA MET A 189 13.08 -10.52 10.57
C MET A 189 14.32 -9.64 10.39
N ALA A 190 14.13 -8.32 10.29
CA ALA A 190 15.21 -7.36 10.15
C ALA A 190 16.13 -7.35 11.39
N ASP A 191 15.55 -7.38 12.58
CA ASP A 191 16.30 -7.46 13.84
C ASP A 191 17.09 -8.77 13.94
N MET A 192 16.49 -9.92 13.58
CA MET A 192 17.21 -11.20 13.55
C MET A 192 18.40 -11.18 12.59
N LEU A 193 18.24 -10.57 11.41
CA LEU A 193 19.31 -10.41 10.43
C LEU A 193 20.44 -9.52 10.97
N ALA A 194 20.10 -8.36 11.55
CA ALA A 194 21.09 -7.45 12.11
C ALA A 194 21.91 -8.11 13.23
N ASN A 195 21.26 -8.89 14.09
CA ASN A 195 21.95 -9.60 15.17
C ASN A 195 22.72 -10.83 14.68
N ALA A 196 22.32 -11.48 13.57
CA ALA A 196 23.07 -12.58 12.97
C ALA A 196 24.40 -12.10 12.35
N ASP A 197 24.40 -10.90 11.76
CA ASP A 197 25.59 -10.26 11.19
C ASP A 197 26.62 -9.88 12.28
N ASP A 198 26.19 -9.58 13.51
CA ASP A 198 27.05 -9.24 14.67
C ASP A 198 27.79 -10.46 15.27
N PHE A 199 27.42 -11.69 14.91
CA PHE A 199 28.08 -12.93 15.34
C PHE A 199 28.77 -13.70 14.21
N GLY A 200 28.97 -13.07 13.04
CA GLY A 200 29.84 -13.59 11.97
C GLY A 200 31.33 -13.65 12.40
N PRO A 201 32.11 -14.60 11.86
CA PRO A 201 33.47 -14.94 12.35
C PRO A 201 34.51 -13.81 12.28
#